data_AF-A0AAE8N0I5-F1
#
_entry.id   AF-A0AAE8N0I5-F1
#
_cell.length_a   1.000
_cell.length_b   1.000
_cell.length_c   1.000
_cell.angle_alpha   90.00
_cell.angle_beta   90.00
_cell.angle_gamma   90.00
#
_symmetry.space_group_name_H-M   'P 1'
#
loop_
_entity.id
_entity.type
_entity.pdbx_description
1 polymer ?
#
loop_
_entity_poly.entity_id
_entity_poly.type
_entity_poly.pdbx_seq_one_letter_code
_entity_poly.pdbx_strand_id
1 'polypeptide(L)'
;MAPRIPRGALTLARPLLDLPSRRLLPRALSTTAPSLAVVASSRSALPADYVPATQPPSARRPEKREAQLIRSYTSLLRSTPLMLFFQHNNLTAVEWIAVRRELNAALSRVGPVSIPGVEGKLDGEDLSGQIKLEVLRVKMFDVALKITEFFDAEAARADPNTQRTKRHGPLVHDLSLAAYEASSKGDQAAAKAEGSTYAQLSPLFSGPLAALVFPALSPAHLAAALTVLAPSPGGAFAAPSRKKFPGYYDPVVQGALSKLLLIGGRVEGKVFDGDGVRWVGGIEGGLDGLRASLVGMLQGVGMGLTGALESAPKNVWFALEGRRMQLEDESKGETKEEAKE
;
A
#
# COMPACT_ATOMS: atom_id res chain seq x y z
N MET A 1 -46.22 -20.73 -14.24
CA MET A 1 -47.59 -20.45 -14.74
C MET A 1 -48.19 -19.32 -13.90
N ALA A 2 -48.26 -18.11 -14.46
CA ALA A 2 -49.28 -17.13 -14.09
C ALA A 2 -50.47 -17.30 -15.08
N PRO A 3 -51.60 -16.55 -15.01
CA PRO A 3 -52.01 -15.51 -14.06
C PRO A 3 -53.50 -15.64 -13.62
N ARG A 4 -53.98 -14.74 -12.74
CA ARG A 4 -55.29 -14.04 -12.88
C ARG A 4 -55.49 -12.98 -11.78
N ILE A 5 -55.45 -11.73 -12.21
CA ILE A 5 -55.97 -10.47 -11.64
C ILE A 5 -56.70 -9.81 -12.85
N PRO A 6 -57.63 -8.80 -12.80
CA PRO A 6 -58.24 -7.96 -11.73
C PRO A 6 -59.76 -7.64 -11.87
N ARG A 7 -60.22 -6.69 -11.02
CA ARG A 7 -61.19 -5.57 -11.23
C ARG A 7 -62.51 -5.75 -10.47
N GLY A 8 -63.08 -4.76 -9.77
CA GLY A 8 -62.76 -3.35 -9.53
C GLY A 8 -63.57 -2.84 -8.32
N ALA A 9 -63.01 -1.91 -7.55
CA ALA A 9 -63.45 -0.51 -7.42
C ALA A 9 -64.78 -0.30 -6.68
N LEU A 10 -64.72 0.39 -5.52
CA LEU A 10 -65.65 1.46 -5.13
C LEU A 10 -65.07 2.25 -3.95
N THR A 11 -65.12 3.56 -4.11
CA THR A 11 -64.64 4.69 -3.30
C THR A 11 -65.58 5.07 -2.14
N LEU A 12 -65.06 5.90 -1.21
CA LEU A 12 -65.69 6.82 -0.22
C LEU A 12 -65.17 6.52 1.20
N ALA A 13 -64.88 7.45 2.12
CA ALA A 13 -64.74 8.89 2.18
C ALA A 13 -64.06 9.21 3.55
N ARG A 14 -63.36 10.34 3.67
CA ARG A 14 -62.86 10.91 4.94
C ARG A 14 -63.99 11.38 5.86
N PRO A 15 -63.71 11.59 7.16
CA PRO A 15 -64.06 12.89 7.74
C PRO A 15 -62.92 13.53 8.56
N LEU A 16 -62.83 14.86 8.38
CA LEU A 16 -62.11 15.82 9.21
C LEU A 16 -63.01 16.22 10.39
N LEU A 17 -62.43 16.44 11.56
CA LEU A 17 -63.09 17.10 12.69
C LEU A 17 -62.55 18.52 12.86
N ASP A 18 -63.47 19.37 13.27
CA ASP A 18 -63.59 20.81 13.04
C ASP A 18 -63.48 21.61 14.36
N LEU A 19 -63.50 22.94 14.23
CA LEU A 19 -63.85 24.02 15.20
C LEU A 19 -62.73 25.01 15.57
N PRO A 20 -63.06 26.30 15.84
CA PRO A 20 -64.03 27.14 15.13
C PRO A 20 -63.51 28.55 14.79
N SER A 21 -64.24 29.14 13.85
CA SER A 21 -64.10 30.48 13.28
C SER A 21 -64.45 31.63 14.25
N ARG A 22 -63.66 32.72 14.22
CA ARG A 22 -64.16 34.07 14.57
C ARG A 22 -63.54 35.09 13.63
N ARG A 23 -64.31 35.51 12.61
CA ARG A 23 -64.06 36.69 11.79
C ARG A 23 -64.80 37.88 12.39
N LEU A 24 -64.12 39.01 12.54
CA LEU A 24 -64.72 40.35 12.53
C LEU A 24 -63.88 41.22 11.57
N LEU A 25 -64.56 41.84 10.60
CA LEU A 25 -64.04 42.78 9.58
C LEU A 25 -64.08 44.24 10.13
N PRO A 26 -63.86 45.32 9.34
CA PRO A 26 -62.65 46.15 9.38
C PRO A 26 -62.93 47.66 9.65
N ARG A 27 -61.89 48.47 9.91
CA ARG A 27 -61.93 49.95 9.74
C ARG A 27 -60.47 50.48 9.77
N ALA A 28 -59.85 50.72 8.61
CA ALA A 28 -59.62 52.04 7.95
C ALA A 28 -59.02 53.10 8.91
N LEU A 29 -57.86 53.73 8.64
CA LEU A 29 -57.62 54.66 7.53
C LEU A 29 -56.13 54.81 7.12
N SER A 30 -55.97 55.05 5.82
CA SER A 30 -54.86 55.56 4.99
C SER A 30 -53.80 56.49 5.63
N THR A 31 -52.54 56.31 5.21
CA THR A 31 -51.67 57.40 4.73
C THR A 31 -50.60 56.84 3.76
N THR A 32 -50.89 56.98 2.46
CA THR A 32 -50.01 57.32 1.33
C THR A 32 -48.54 56.84 1.25
N ALA A 33 -48.31 56.01 0.22
CA ALA A 33 -47.24 56.07 -0.80
C ALA A 33 -45.81 55.57 -0.46
N PRO A 34 -45.02 55.17 -1.48
CA PRO A 34 -44.42 53.84 -1.53
C PRO A 34 -42.90 53.91 -1.44
N SER A 35 -42.35 53.23 -0.45
CA SER A 35 -40.96 52.78 -0.52
C SER A 35 -41.01 51.27 -0.69
N LEU A 36 -40.83 50.83 -1.94
CA LEU A 36 -40.25 49.52 -2.21
C LEU A 36 -38.88 49.51 -1.52
N ALA A 37 -38.87 49.23 -0.22
CA ALA A 37 -37.72 48.66 0.42
C ALA A 37 -37.60 47.24 -0.16
N VAL A 38 -37.03 47.16 -1.36
CA VAL A 38 -36.20 46.04 -1.72
C VAL A 38 -35.26 45.90 -0.53
N VAL A 39 -35.56 44.93 0.35
CA VAL A 39 -34.55 44.37 1.23
C VAL A 39 -33.56 43.78 0.25
N ALA A 40 -32.64 44.62 -0.20
CA ALA A 40 -31.37 44.20 -0.73
C ALA A 40 -30.75 43.48 0.46
N SER A 41 -31.04 42.19 0.58
CA SER A 41 -30.09 41.27 1.14
C SER A 41 -28.83 41.59 0.38
N SER A 42 -27.96 42.37 1.01
CA SER A 42 -26.60 42.60 0.58
C SER A 42 -26.00 41.22 0.48
N ARG A 43 -26.15 40.58 -0.68
CA ARG A 43 -25.34 39.44 -1.07
C ARG A 43 -23.94 40.02 -1.00
N SER A 44 -23.25 39.75 0.09
CA SER A 44 -21.82 39.93 0.19
C SER A 44 -21.24 39.07 -0.92
N ALA A 45 -21.12 39.67 -2.11
CA ALA A 45 -20.64 39.01 -3.28
C ALA A 45 -19.14 38.87 -3.04
N LEU A 46 -18.69 37.62 -3.04
CA LEU A 46 -17.26 37.35 -2.98
C LEU A 46 -16.61 38.04 -4.19
N PRO A 47 -15.41 38.66 -4.02
CA PRO A 47 -14.68 39.24 -5.15
C PRO A 47 -14.56 38.23 -6.30
N ALA A 48 -14.57 38.69 -7.55
CA ALA A 48 -14.42 37.80 -8.72
C ALA A 48 -13.09 37.01 -8.68
N ASP A 49 -12.06 37.58 -8.06
CA ASP A 49 -10.74 36.95 -7.86
C ASP A 49 -10.68 36.05 -6.60
N TYR A 50 -11.82 35.80 -5.96
CA TYR A 50 -11.87 34.95 -4.78
C TYR A 50 -11.70 33.48 -5.16
N VAL A 51 -10.68 32.85 -4.56
CA VAL A 51 -10.45 31.42 -4.65
C VAL A 51 -10.60 30.82 -3.25
N PRO A 52 -11.46 29.79 -3.06
CA PRO A 52 -11.63 29.15 -1.77
C PRO A 52 -10.37 28.37 -1.36
N ALA A 53 -10.06 28.36 -0.06
CA ALA A 53 -8.89 27.68 0.48
C ALA A 53 -8.88 26.16 0.23
N THR A 54 -10.06 25.53 0.19
CA THR A 54 -10.24 24.09 -0.03
C THR A 54 -10.21 23.69 -1.51
N GLN A 55 -10.34 24.65 -2.42
CA GLN A 55 -10.34 24.39 -3.86
C GLN A 55 -9.45 25.43 -4.58
N PRO A 56 -8.12 25.28 -4.42
CA PRO A 56 -7.16 26.09 -5.18
C PRO A 56 -7.25 25.80 -6.69
N PRO A 57 -6.74 26.71 -7.55
CA PRO A 57 -6.76 26.52 -8.99
C PRO A 57 -5.87 25.33 -9.37
N SER A 58 -6.40 24.40 -10.14
CA SER A 58 -5.75 23.15 -10.50
C SER A 58 -5.70 22.96 -12.01
N ALA A 59 -4.68 22.25 -12.50
CA ALA A 59 -4.50 21.94 -13.93
C ALA A 59 -5.67 21.15 -14.51
N ARG A 60 -6.24 20.24 -13.70
CA ARG A 60 -7.43 19.46 -14.02
C ARG A 60 -8.60 19.92 -13.17
N ARG A 61 -9.82 19.81 -13.71
CA ARG A 61 -11.04 20.15 -12.96
C ARG A 61 -11.20 19.23 -11.73
N PRO A 62 -11.34 19.77 -10.51
CA PRO A 62 -11.37 18.98 -9.28
C PRO A 62 -12.64 18.12 -9.14
N GLU A 63 -13.74 18.50 -9.79
CA GLU A 63 -14.99 17.73 -9.78
C GLU A 63 -14.89 16.40 -10.54
N LYS A 64 -13.91 16.27 -11.44
CA LYS A 64 -13.73 15.04 -12.21
C LYS A 64 -13.20 13.92 -11.31
N ARG A 65 -13.81 12.74 -11.43
CA ARG A 65 -13.35 11.51 -10.74
C ARG A 65 -11.85 11.25 -10.93
N GLU A 66 -11.32 11.54 -12.12
CA GLU A 66 -9.89 11.37 -12.43
C GLU A 66 -8.97 12.22 -11.53
N ALA A 67 -9.35 13.47 -11.28
CA ALA A 67 -8.60 14.37 -10.41
C ALA A 67 -8.60 13.86 -8.96
N GLN A 68 -9.74 13.35 -8.50
CA GLN A 68 -9.86 12.77 -7.16
C GLN A 68 -9.07 11.47 -7.00
N LEU A 69 -9.07 10.61 -8.03
CA LEU A 69 -8.26 9.38 -8.02
C LEU A 69 -6.77 9.68 -7.94
N ILE A 70 -6.28 10.67 -8.70
CA ILE A 70 -4.85 11.07 -8.64
C ILE A 70 -4.48 11.56 -7.24
N ARG A 71 -5.33 12.40 -6.61
CA ARG A 71 -5.13 12.84 -5.21
C ARG A 71 -5.10 11.68 -4.22
N SER A 72 -6.04 10.75 -4.37
CA SER A 72 -6.10 9.56 -3.51
C SER A 72 -4.86 8.69 -3.69
N TYR A 73 -4.41 8.45 -4.93
CA TYR A 73 -3.26 7.60 -5.21
C TYR A 73 -1.93 8.24 -4.84
N THR A 74 -1.77 9.55 -5.02
CA THR A 74 -0.57 10.29 -4.55
C THR A 74 -0.48 10.27 -3.03
N SER A 75 -1.59 10.48 -2.32
CA SER A 75 -1.64 10.32 -0.86
C SER A 75 -1.30 8.88 -0.44
N LEU A 76 -1.86 7.89 -1.15
CA LEU A 76 -1.61 6.46 -0.89
C LEU A 76 -0.11 6.18 -1.03
N LEU A 77 0.49 6.48 -2.19
CA LEU A 77 1.91 6.25 -2.48
C LEU A 77 2.89 6.91 -1.50
N ARG A 78 2.54 8.06 -0.91
CA ARG A 78 3.35 8.71 0.12
C ARG A 78 3.18 8.09 1.50
N SER A 79 1.97 7.65 1.83
CA SER A 79 1.67 7.09 3.15
C SER A 79 2.02 5.61 3.29
N THR A 80 2.11 4.87 2.17
CA THR A 80 2.24 3.41 2.20
C THR A 80 3.65 2.98 1.84
N PRO A 81 4.43 2.45 2.79
CA PRO A 81 5.78 1.98 2.51
C PRO A 81 5.80 0.69 1.69
N LEU A 82 4.75 -0.14 1.77
CA LEU A 82 4.70 -1.45 1.12
C LEU A 82 3.41 -1.60 0.30
N MET A 83 3.57 -1.92 -0.99
CA MET A 83 2.47 -2.23 -1.91
C MET A 83 2.83 -3.44 -2.76
N LEU A 84 1.92 -4.41 -2.89
CA LEU A 84 2.07 -5.54 -3.81
C LEU A 84 1.13 -5.39 -4.99
N PHE A 85 1.60 -5.61 -6.20
CA PHE A 85 0.82 -5.50 -7.43
C PHE A 85 0.39 -6.88 -7.93
N PHE A 86 -0.91 -7.01 -8.12
CA PHE A 86 -1.56 -8.19 -8.67
C PHE A 86 -2.21 -7.85 -10.01
N GLN A 87 -1.94 -8.65 -11.02
CA GLN A 87 -2.79 -8.68 -12.22
C GLN A 87 -4.05 -9.45 -11.88
N HIS A 88 -5.21 -8.93 -12.26
CA HIS A 88 -6.47 -9.58 -11.99
C HIS A 88 -7.23 -9.80 -13.30
N ASN A 89 -7.63 -11.04 -13.59
CA ASN A 89 -8.35 -11.36 -14.83
C ASN A 89 -9.85 -11.59 -14.56
N ASN A 90 -10.68 -10.59 -14.86
CA ASN A 90 -12.15 -10.68 -14.83
C ASN A 90 -12.72 -11.36 -13.56
N LEU A 91 -12.31 -10.89 -12.37
CA LEU A 91 -12.91 -11.35 -11.11
C LEU A 91 -14.30 -10.77 -10.92
N THR A 92 -15.22 -11.60 -10.46
CA THR A 92 -16.58 -11.19 -10.09
C THR A 92 -16.62 -10.56 -8.69
N ALA A 93 -17.69 -9.83 -8.37
CA ALA A 93 -17.85 -9.22 -7.06
C ALA A 93 -17.85 -10.26 -5.91
N VAL A 94 -18.44 -11.44 -6.15
CA VAL A 94 -18.49 -12.54 -5.17
C VAL A 94 -17.09 -13.09 -4.90
N GLU A 95 -16.29 -13.26 -5.95
CA GLU A 95 -14.89 -13.70 -5.86
C GLU A 95 -14.04 -12.68 -5.07
N TRP A 96 -14.20 -11.38 -5.32
CA TRP A 96 -13.49 -10.35 -4.55
C TRP A 96 -13.82 -10.37 -3.06
N ILE A 97 -15.10 -10.51 -2.72
CA ILE A 97 -15.54 -10.58 -1.32
C ILE A 97 -14.96 -11.84 -0.65
N ALA A 98 -14.98 -12.97 -1.36
CA ALA A 98 -14.43 -14.23 -0.86
C ALA A 98 -12.92 -14.14 -0.60
N VAL A 99 -12.15 -13.60 -1.55
CA VAL A 99 -10.69 -13.38 -1.37
C VAL A 99 -10.41 -12.44 -0.21
N ARG A 100 -11.13 -11.31 -0.11
CA ARG A 100 -10.95 -10.35 0.99
C ARG A 100 -11.30 -10.96 2.35
N ARG A 101 -12.31 -11.84 2.41
CA ARG A 101 -12.68 -12.56 3.63
C ARG A 101 -11.54 -13.47 4.10
N GLU A 102 -10.99 -14.28 3.22
CA GLU A 102 -9.88 -15.19 3.58
C GLU A 102 -8.60 -14.42 3.91
N LEU A 103 -8.32 -13.32 3.21
CA LEU A 103 -7.20 -12.43 3.50
C LEU A 103 -7.32 -11.84 4.91
N ASN A 104 -8.47 -11.26 5.26
CA ASN A 104 -8.70 -10.70 6.60
C ASN A 104 -8.63 -11.79 7.69
N ALA A 105 -9.12 -12.99 7.40
CA ALA A 105 -9.02 -14.14 8.31
C ALA A 105 -7.58 -14.62 8.50
N ALA A 106 -6.71 -14.48 7.50
CA ALA A 106 -5.30 -14.81 7.62
C ALA A 106 -4.51 -13.72 8.36
N LEU A 107 -4.78 -12.45 8.06
CA LEU A 107 -4.11 -11.32 8.73
C LEU A 107 -4.46 -11.23 10.21
N SER A 108 -5.73 -11.42 10.58
CA SER A 108 -6.16 -11.39 11.99
C SER A 108 -5.52 -12.47 12.85
N ARG A 109 -5.00 -13.55 12.25
CA ARG A 109 -4.28 -14.61 12.98
C ARG A 109 -2.82 -14.27 13.29
N VAL A 110 -2.22 -13.33 12.55
CA VAL A 110 -0.85 -12.87 12.82
C VAL A 110 -0.77 -12.10 14.13
N GLY A 111 -1.89 -11.50 14.55
CA GLY A 111 -1.98 -10.74 15.79
C GLY A 111 -1.30 -9.36 15.71
N PRO A 112 -1.37 -8.57 16.79
CA PRO A 112 -0.76 -7.25 16.83
C PRO A 112 0.76 -7.38 16.75
N VAL A 113 1.36 -6.73 15.75
CA VAL A 113 2.82 -6.64 15.62
C VAL A 113 3.27 -5.33 16.24
N SER A 114 4.28 -5.39 17.10
CA SER A 114 4.93 -4.20 17.65
C SER A 114 5.58 -3.42 16.50
N ILE A 115 5.10 -2.20 16.26
CA ILE A 115 5.68 -1.27 15.29
C ILE A 115 6.75 -0.46 16.05
N PRO A 116 8.04 -0.63 15.76
CA PRO A 116 9.08 0.12 16.46
C PRO A 116 9.12 1.58 15.98
N GLY A 117 9.08 2.54 16.89
CA GLY A 117 9.17 3.98 16.61
C GLY A 117 8.22 4.87 17.42
N VAL A 118 7.22 4.29 18.08
CA VAL A 118 6.36 4.98 19.05
C VAL A 118 6.65 4.39 20.43
N GLU A 119 7.73 4.85 21.05
CA GLU A 119 8.01 4.56 22.46
C GLU A 119 6.86 5.14 23.31
N GLY A 120 5.97 4.27 23.80
CA GLY A 120 4.92 4.66 24.75
C GLY A 120 3.51 4.10 24.51
N LYS A 121 3.24 3.39 23.41
CA LYS A 121 1.95 2.69 23.23
C LYS A 121 2.18 1.18 23.33
N LEU A 122 1.87 0.65 24.52
CA LEU A 122 2.03 -0.76 24.90
C LEU A 122 1.07 -1.73 24.19
N ASP A 123 0.28 -1.25 23.24
CA ASP A 123 -0.63 -2.07 22.45
C ASP A 123 -0.22 -1.97 20.99
N GLY A 124 0.32 -3.06 20.43
CA GLY A 124 0.56 -3.15 19.00
C GLY A 124 -0.74 -2.85 18.25
N GLU A 125 -0.72 -1.87 17.35
CA GLU A 125 -1.92 -1.52 16.59
C GLU A 125 -2.29 -2.68 15.66
N ASP A 126 -3.58 -3.02 15.62
CA ASP A 126 -4.08 -4.06 14.72
C ASP A 126 -4.03 -3.55 13.28
N LEU A 127 -2.94 -3.88 12.59
CA LEU A 127 -2.72 -3.54 11.18
C LEU A 127 -3.68 -4.29 10.25
N SER A 128 -4.31 -5.37 10.71
CA SER A 128 -5.13 -6.24 9.86
C SER A 128 -6.31 -5.50 9.22
N GLY A 129 -6.94 -4.56 9.94
CA GLY A 129 -8.05 -3.76 9.41
C GLY A 129 -7.63 -2.63 8.46
N GLN A 130 -6.36 -2.24 8.49
CA GLN A 130 -5.84 -1.17 7.62
C GLN A 130 -5.27 -1.71 6.31
N ILE A 131 -4.88 -2.99 6.27
CA ILE A 131 -4.41 -3.66 5.06
C ILE A 131 -5.60 -3.88 4.12
N LYS A 132 -5.50 -3.36 2.90
CA LYS A 132 -6.62 -3.38 1.93
C LYS A 132 -6.15 -3.87 0.58
N LEU A 133 -6.97 -4.71 -0.03
CA LEU A 133 -6.82 -5.16 -1.41
C LEU A 133 -7.73 -4.31 -2.32
N GLU A 134 -7.15 -3.34 -3.00
CA GLU A 134 -7.87 -2.35 -3.82
C GLU A 134 -7.60 -2.54 -5.32
N VAL A 135 -8.62 -2.31 -6.14
CA VAL A 135 -8.48 -2.32 -7.60
C VAL A 135 -8.05 -0.93 -8.06
N LEU A 136 -6.96 -0.86 -8.82
CA LEU A 136 -6.36 0.40 -9.25
C LEU A 136 -6.78 0.76 -10.68
N ARG A 137 -7.01 2.05 -10.91
CA ARG A 137 -7.08 2.57 -12.28
C ARG A 137 -5.68 2.93 -12.76
N VAL A 138 -5.12 2.04 -13.56
CA VAL A 138 -3.71 2.09 -13.99
C VAL A 138 -3.30 3.44 -14.59
N LYS A 139 -4.08 4.00 -15.53
CA LYS A 139 -3.75 5.33 -16.12
C LYS A 139 -3.67 6.48 -15.12
N MET A 140 -4.43 6.42 -14.02
CA MET A 140 -4.39 7.48 -13.00
C MET A 140 -3.30 7.21 -11.96
N PHE A 141 -3.04 5.93 -11.68
CA PHE A 141 -1.96 5.50 -10.82
C PHE A 141 -0.59 5.79 -11.44
N ASP A 142 -0.46 5.60 -12.75
CA ASP A 142 0.71 5.97 -13.56
C ASP A 142 1.07 7.45 -13.40
N VAL A 143 0.08 8.34 -13.57
CA VAL A 143 0.25 9.79 -13.34
C VAL A 143 0.61 10.10 -11.89
N ALA A 144 0.01 9.39 -10.93
CA ALA A 144 0.33 9.59 -9.53
C ALA A 144 1.79 9.24 -9.21
N LEU A 145 2.33 8.16 -9.78
CA LEU A 145 3.73 7.78 -9.61
C LEU A 145 4.69 8.84 -10.17
N LYS A 146 4.41 9.35 -11.37
CA LYS A 146 5.18 10.44 -11.97
C LYS A 146 5.22 11.68 -11.08
N ILE A 147 4.07 12.06 -10.52
CA ILE A 147 4.01 13.19 -9.59
C ILE A 147 4.83 12.87 -8.33
N THR A 148 4.75 11.67 -7.77
CA THR A 148 5.50 11.36 -6.54
C THR A 148 7.02 11.29 -6.72
N GLU A 149 7.50 11.00 -7.93
CA GLU A 149 8.94 10.87 -8.19
C GLU A 149 9.56 12.15 -8.78
N PHE A 150 8.86 12.86 -9.66
CA PHE A 150 9.42 14.01 -10.38
C PHE A 150 9.00 15.37 -9.82
N PHE A 151 8.00 15.44 -8.94
CA PHE A 151 7.53 16.71 -8.39
C PHE A 151 7.96 16.92 -6.94
N ASP A 152 8.90 17.85 -6.77
CA ASP A 152 9.33 18.34 -5.46
C ASP A 152 8.58 19.62 -5.08
N ALA A 153 7.75 19.52 -4.05
CA ALA A 153 6.95 20.64 -3.58
C ALA A 153 7.81 21.80 -3.04
N GLU A 154 8.99 21.52 -2.48
CA GLU A 154 9.89 22.54 -1.92
C GLU A 154 10.58 23.34 -3.02
N ALA A 155 11.09 22.67 -4.07
CA ALA A 155 11.66 23.33 -5.24
C ALA A 155 10.61 24.21 -5.93
N ALA A 156 9.39 23.69 -6.12
CA ALA A 156 8.29 24.44 -6.73
C ALA A 156 7.86 25.67 -5.90
N ARG A 157 8.06 25.67 -4.58
CA ARG A 157 7.81 26.86 -3.73
C ARG A 157 8.87 27.94 -3.94
N ALA A 158 10.12 27.54 -4.14
CA ALA A 158 11.23 28.46 -4.36
C ALA A 158 11.16 29.14 -5.74
N ASP A 159 10.63 28.43 -6.74
CA ASP A 159 10.55 28.94 -8.10
C ASP A 159 9.67 30.21 -8.21
N PRO A 160 10.15 31.29 -8.85
CA PRO A 160 9.37 32.52 -9.04
C PRO A 160 8.25 32.35 -10.07
N ASN A 161 8.38 31.39 -11.00
CA ASN A 161 7.42 31.14 -12.09
C ASN A 161 6.19 30.35 -11.62
N THR A 162 6.21 29.78 -10.41
CA THR A 162 5.07 29.04 -9.87
C THR A 162 3.89 29.95 -9.61
N GLN A 163 2.70 29.54 -10.05
CA GLN A 163 1.47 30.30 -9.84
C GLN A 163 1.23 30.55 -8.35
N ARG A 164 1.05 31.82 -7.99
CA ARG A 164 0.84 32.28 -6.62
C ARG A 164 -0.52 32.95 -6.50
N THR A 165 -1.27 32.56 -5.47
CA THR A 165 -2.49 33.30 -5.11
C THR A 165 -2.14 34.37 -4.08
N LYS A 166 -2.78 35.55 -4.19
CA LYS A 166 -2.52 36.69 -3.29
C LYS A 166 -2.71 36.34 -1.80
N ARG A 167 -3.58 35.37 -1.49
CA ARG A 167 -3.93 34.97 -0.11
C ARG A 167 -3.27 33.69 0.38
N HIS A 168 -3.07 32.69 -0.49
CA HIS A 168 -2.67 31.35 -0.08
C HIS A 168 -1.26 30.96 -0.55
N GLY A 169 -0.51 31.90 -1.13
CA GLY A 169 0.89 31.68 -1.52
C GLY A 169 1.04 30.78 -2.76
N PRO A 170 2.20 30.12 -2.92
CA PRO A 170 2.50 29.29 -4.08
C PRO A 170 1.66 28.01 -4.13
N LEU A 171 1.12 27.70 -5.31
CA LEU A 171 0.25 26.55 -5.57
C LEU A 171 1.08 25.29 -5.81
N VAL A 172 1.37 24.54 -4.73
CA VAL A 172 2.22 23.34 -4.78
C VAL A 172 1.51 22.02 -4.47
N HIS A 173 0.19 22.00 -4.62
CA HIS A 173 -0.57 20.76 -4.47
C HIS A 173 -0.39 19.84 -5.69
N ASP A 174 -0.71 18.56 -5.54
CA ASP A 174 -0.44 17.52 -6.56
C ASP A 174 -1.20 17.70 -7.89
N LEU A 175 -2.27 18.50 -7.90
CA LEU A 175 -3.01 18.84 -9.12
C LEU A 175 -2.67 20.23 -9.67
N SER A 176 -1.65 20.89 -9.14
CA SER A 176 -1.20 22.19 -9.62
C SER A 176 -0.66 22.12 -11.05
N LEU A 177 -0.60 23.26 -11.73
CA LEU A 177 0.03 23.35 -13.04
C LEU A 177 1.55 23.05 -12.96
N ALA A 178 2.21 23.40 -11.86
CA ALA A 178 3.60 23.06 -11.62
C ALA A 178 3.82 21.53 -11.56
N ALA A 179 2.97 20.80 -10.83
CA ALA A 179 3.03 19.34 -10.79
C ALA A 179 2.75 18.71 -12.17
N TYR A 180 1.80 19.28 -12.92
CA TYR A 180 1.52 18.82 -14.28
C TYR A 180 2.72 19.01 -15.22
N GLU A 181 3.33 20.20 -15.23
CA GLU A 181 4.51 20.48 -16.04
C GLU A 181 5.71 19.63 -15.62
N ALA A 182 5.94 19.46 -14.32
CA ALA A 182 7.01 18.60 -13.80
C ALA A 182 6.80 17.14 -14.24
N SER A 183 5.59 16.60 -14.11
CA SER A 183 5.28 15.24 -14.57
C SER A 183 5.40 15.08 -16.10
N SER A 184 4.99 16.10 -16.88
CA SER A 184 5.09 16.07 -18.34
C SER A 184 6.53 16.19 -18.85
N LYS A 185 7.38 16.97 -18.16
CA LYS A 185 8.83 17.01 -18.41
C LYS A 185 9.48 15.71 -17.95
N GLY A 186 9.01 15.18 -16.82
CA GLY A 186 9.37 13.89 -16.26
C GLY A 186 9.15 12.75 -17.24
N ASP A 187 8.06 12.74 -18.02
CA ASP A 187 7.83 11.71 -19.05
C ASP A 187 8.95 11.62 -20.09
N GLN A 188 9.51 12.78 -20.49
CA GLN A 188 10.63 12.83 -21.43
C GLN A 188 11.96 12.46 -20.78
N ALA A 189 12.11 12.70 -19.48
CA ALA A 189 13.29 12.35 -18.71
C ALA A 189 13.30 10.87 -18.28
N ALA A 190 12.14 10.32 -17.91
CA ALA A 190 11.91 8.93 -17.54
C ALA A 190 12.22 7.98 -18.68
N ALA A 191 11.89 8.38 -19.93
CA ALA A 191 12.29 7.64 -21.13
C ALA A 191 13.82 7.53 -21.29
N LYS A 192 14.60 8.34 -20.57
CA LYS A 192 16.07 8.36 -20.62
C LYS A 192 16.72 7.83 -19.33
N ALA A 193 15.97 7.73 -18.23
CA ALA A 193 16.47 7.37 -16.91
C ALA A 193 15.99 5.96 -16.51
N GLU A 194 16.71 4.94 -16.96
CA GLU A 194 16.44 3.53 -16.70
C GLU A 194 16.51 3.14 -15.20
N GLY A 195 17.15 3.97 -14.37
CA GLY A 195 17.29 3.76 -12.93
C GLY A 195 16.15 4.33 -12.06
N SER A 196 15.18 5.03 -12.65
CA SER A 196 14.04 5.59 -11.89
C SER A 196 13.06 4.51 -11.45
N THR A 197 12.42 4.71 -10.30
CA THR A 197 11.44 3.78 -9.74
C THR A 197 10.23 3.64 -10.66
N TYR A 198 9.82 4.73 -11.30
CA TYR A 198 8.81 4.76 -12.34
C TYR A 198 9.22 3.94 -13.56
N ALA A 199 10.46 4.05 -14.06
CA ALA A 199 10.90 3.29 -15.23
C ALA A 199 10.82 1.77 -14.99
N GLN A 200 11.13 1.31 -13.78
CA GLN A 200 11.04 -0.09 -13.40
C GLN A 200 9.59 -0.57 -13.22
N LEU A 201 8.69 0.28 -12.74
CA LEU A 201 7.28 -0.07 -12.51
C LEU A 201 6.40 0.07 -13.77
N SER A 202 6.73 1.00 -14.67
CA SER A 202 5.93 1.32 -15.85
C SER A 202 5.58 0.09 -16.72
N PRO A 203 6.49 -0.88 -16.96
CA PRO A 203 6.15 -2.11 -17.70
C PRO A 203 5.11 -2.99 -17.00
N LEU A 204 5.10 -2.99 -15.66
CA LEU A 204 4.17 -3.78 -14.85
C LEU A 204 2.74 -3.24 -14.94
N PHE A 205 2.57 -1.99 -15.38
CA PHE A 205 1.30 -1.30 -15.55
C PHE A 205 0.59 -1.60 -16.88
N SER A 206 0.80 -2.79 -17.42
CA SER A 206 0.08 -3.29 -18.59
C SER A 206 -1.13 -4.15 -18.18
N GLY A 207 -2.33 -3.63 -18.43
CA GLY A 207 -3.59 -4.32 -18.18
C GLY A 207 -4.28 -3.97 -16.85
N PRO A 208 -5.24 -4.78 -16.39
CA PRO A 208 -5.97 -4.56 -15.13
C PRO A 208 -5.14 -4.93 -13.90
N LEU A 209 -5.06 -4.02 -12.92
CA LEU A 209 -4.23 -4.17 -11.73
C LEU A 209 -5.00 -3.94 -10.43
N ALA A 210 -4.63 -4.72 -9.43
CA ALA A 210 -5.00 -4.54 -8.03
C ALA A 210 -3.73 -4.37 -7.21
N ALA A 211 -3.81 -3.58 -6.14
CA ALA A 211 -2.75 -3.44 -5.17
C ALA A 211 -3.21 -3.91 -3.79
N LEU A 212 -2.34 -4.69 -3.14
CA LEU A 212 -2.43 -4.94 -1.70
C LEU A 212 -1.57 -3.90 -0.99
N VAL A 213 -2.22 -3.09 -0.17
CA VAL A 213 -1.61 -1.92 0.46
C VAL A 213 -1.36 -2.20 1.93
N PHE A 214 -0.12 -1.97 2.37
CA PHE A 214 0.29 -2.09 3.76
C PHE A 214 0.71 -0.72 4.31
N PRO A 215 0.07 -0.24 5.40
CA PRO A 215 0.44 1.03 6.04
C PRO A 215 1.81 1.01 6.71
N ALA A 216 2.28 -0.17 7.15
CA ALA A 216 3.56 -0.36 7.79
C ALA A 216 4.27 -1.60 7.20
N LEU A 217 5.60 -1.59 7.22
CA LEU A 217 6.41 -2.71 6.78
C LEU A 217 6.40 -3.82 7.85
N SER A 218 5.58 -4.85 7.65
CA SER A 218 5.52 -6.01 8.53
C SER A 218 5.66 -7.30 7.72
N PRO A 219 6.85 -7.95 7.74
CA PRO A 219 7.08 -9.21 7.05
C PRO A 219 6.13 -10.33 7.47
N ALA A 220 5.68 -10.35 8.73
CA ALA A 220 4.73 -11.35 9.22
C ALA A 220 3.34 -11.24 8.54
N HIS A 221 2.83 -10.01 8.38
CA HIS A 221 1.59 -9.77 7.65
C HIS A 221 1.75 -10.02 6.15
N LEU A 222 2.93 -9.71 5.59
CA LEU A 222 3.27 -10.02 4.21
C LEU A 222 3.25 -11.54 3.98
N ALA A 223 3.92 -12.31 4.84
CA ALA A 223 3.96 -13.77 4.77
C ALA A 223 2.56 -14.39 4.79
N ALA A 224 1.71 -13.95 5.72
CA ALA A 224 0.32 -14.39 5.80
C ALA A 224 -0.45 -14.04 4.52
N ALA A 225 -0.30 -12.83 3.97
CA ALA A 225 -0.94 -12.44 2.73
C ALA A 225 -0.45 -13.27 1.52
N LEU A 226 0.86 -13.55 1.43
CA LEU A 226 1.42 -14.39 0.36
C LEU A 226 0.94 -15.83 0.44
N THR A 227 0.79 -16.40 1.65
CA THR A 227 0.27 -17.77 1.81
C THR A 227 -1.14 -17.93 1.24
N VAL A 228 -1.94 -16.86 1.25
CA VAL A 228 -3.31 -16.85 0.73
C VAL A 228 -3.34 -16.48 -0.75
N LEU A 229 -2.64 -15.42 -1.16
CA LEU A 229 -2.78 -14.85 -2.51
C LEU A 229 -1.88 -15.51 -3.55
N ALA A 230 -0.67 -15.92 -3.17
CA ALA A 230 0.32 -16.45 -4.10
C ALA A 230 1.13 -17.58 -3.42
N PRO A 231 0.49 -18.71 -3.05
CA PRO A 231 1.18 -19.83 -2.43
C PRO A 231 2.20 -20.41 -3.40
N SER A 232 3.45 -20.62 -2.95
CA SER A 232 4.46 -21.34 -3.71
C SER A 232 4.49 -22.81 -3.26
N PRO A 233 4.07 -23.76 -4.11
CA PRO A 233 4.09 -25.18 -3.73
C PRO A 233 5.54 -25.64 -3.58
N GLY A 234 5.96 -25.90 -2.33
CA GLY A 234 7.31 -26.34 -1.99
C GLY A 234 8.28 -25.24 -1.53
N GLY A 235 7.81 -23.99 -1.40
CA GLY A 235 8.60 -22.87 -0.87
C GLY A 235 8.24 -22.48 0.58
N ALA A 236 8.84 -21.38 1.06
CA ALA A 236 8.60 -20.82 2.39
C ALA A 236 7.13 -20.42 2.68
N PHE A 237 6.29 -20.27 1.65
CA PHE A 237 4.88 -19.88 1.78
C PHE A 237 3.95 -20.98 1.26
N ALA A 238 3.79 -22.03 2.07
CA ALA A 238 2.85 -23.10 1.79
C ALA A 238 1.40 -22.62 1.94
N ALA A 239 0.51 -23.14 1.09
CA ALA A 239 -0.91 -22.86 1.17
C ALA A 239 -1.49 -23.26 2.54
N PRO A 240 -2.45 -22.49 3.08
CA PRO A 240 -3.06 -22.78 4.37
C PRO A 240 -3.73 -24.16 4.38
N SER A 241 -3.57 -24.92 5.47
CA SER A 241 -4.10 -26.28 5.53
C SER A 241 -5.64 -26.32 5.56
N ARG A 242 -6.23 -27.32 4.88
CA ARG A 242 -7.70 -27.55 4.81
C ARG A 242 -8.39 -27.55 6.16
N LYS A 243 -7.73 -28.07 7.20
CA LYS A 243 -8.27 -28.13 8.56
C LYS A 243 -8.34 -26.75 9.22
N LYS A 244 -7.34 -25.89 8.99
CA LYS A 244 -7.25 -24.55 9.59
C LYS A 244 -8.05 -23.50 8.82
N PHE A 245 -8.24 -23.69 7.52
CA PHE A 245 -8.98 -22.78 6.64
C PHE A 245 -9.86 -23.57 5.66
N PRO A 246 -11.07 -23.99 6.07
CA PRO A 246 -11.99 -24.68 5.16
C PRO A 246 -12.50 -23.77 4.05
N GLY A 247 -12.69 -22.47 4.35
CA GLY A 247 -13.18 -21.46 3.39
C GLY A 247 -12.23 -21.17 2.24
N TYR A 248 -10.93 -21.36 2.43
CA TYR A 248 -9.93 -21.20 1.39
C TYR A 248 -10.12 -22.16 0.21
N TYR A 249 -10.61 -23.38 0.48
CA TYR A 249 -10.80 -24.43 -0.53
C TYR A 249 -12.20 -24.42 -1.16
N ASP A 250 -12.98 -23.37 -0.93
CA ASP A 250 -14.22 -23.11 -1.64
C ASP A 250 -13.92 -22.90 -3.15
N PRO A 251 -14.66 -23.53 -4.09
CA PRO A 251 -14.50 -23.29 -5.53
C PRO A 251 -14.53 -21.80 -5.91
N VAL A 252 -15.28 -20.96 -5.20
CA VAL A 252 -15.32 -19.51 -5.48
C VAL A 252 -13.96 -18.86 -5.20
N VAL A 253 -13.33 -19.21 -4.07
CA VAL A 253 -12.02 -18.65 -3.69
C VAL A 253 -10.93 -19.20 -4.60
N GLN A 254 -10.93 -20.51 -4.88
CA GLN A 254 -9.93 -21.13 -5.76
C GLN A 254 -10.03 -20.59 -7.20
N GLY A 255 -11.24 -20.40 -7.71
CA GLY A 255 -11.49 -19.74 -8.99
C GLY A 255 -10.94 -18.31 -9.01
N ALA A 256 -11.12 -17.56 -7.92
CA ALA A 256 -10.59 -16.20 -7.80
C ALA A 256 -9.04 -16.16 -7.75
N LEU A 257 -8.43 -17.04 -6.96
CA LEU A 257 -6.96 -17.10 -6.79
C LEU A 257 -6.27 -17.48 -8.10
N SER A 258 -6.85 -18.38 -8.89
CA SER A 258 -6.31 -18.73 -10.21
C SER A 258 -6.28 -17.56 -11.21
N LYS A 259 -7.07 -16.50 -10.96
CA LYS A 259 -7.16 -15.29 -11.78
C LYS A 259 -6.29 -14.15 -11.27
N LEU A 260 -5.68 -14.31 -10.09
CA LEU A 260 -4.80 -13.32 -9.47
C LEU A 260 -3.35 -13.75 -9.66
N LEU A 261 -2.58 -12.92 -10.37
CA LEU A 261 -1.15 -13.15 -10.60
C LEU A 261 -0.35 -12.08 -9.87
N LEU A 262 0.54 -12.49 -8.96
CA LEU A 262 1.52 -11.58 -8.37
C LEU A 262 2.56 -11.20 -9.44
N ILE A 263 2.65 -9.91 -9.76
CA ILE A 263 3.67 -9.40 -10.69
C ILE A 263 4.92 -8.98 -9.91
N GLY A 264 4.73 -8.21 -8.84
CA GLY A 264 5.82 -7.65 -8.05
C GLY A 264 5.30 -6.75 -6.94
N GLY A 265 6.19 -5.97 -6.35
CA GLY A 265 5.85 -5.05 -5.28
C GLY A 265 6.79 -3.86 -5.20
N ARG A 266 6.33 -2.83 -4.52
CA ARG A 266 7.12 -1.68 -4.10
C ARG A 266 7.32 -1.77 -2.59
N VAL A 267 8.57 -1.72 -2.15
CA VAL A 267 8.97 -1.74 -0.74
C VAL A 267 9.89 -0.55 -0.50
N GLU A 268 9.46 0.40 0.33
CA GLU A 268 10.19 1.60 0.73
C GLU A 268 10.77 2.40 -0.45
N GLY A 269 10.02 2.48 -1.55
CA GLY A 269 10.43 3.18 -2.77
C GLY A 269 11.29 2.35 -3.72
N LYS A 270 11.70 1.14 -3.37
CA LYS A 270 12.38 0.20 -4.28
C LYS A 270 11.38 -0.78 -4.90
N VAL A 271 11.66 -1.18 -6.13
CA VAL A 271 10.85 -2.15 -6.86
C VAL A 271 11.43 -3.54 -6.63
N PHE A 272 10.54 -4.49 -6.37
CA PHE A 272 10.88 -5.89 -6.17
C PHE A 272 10.01 -6.76 -7.07
N ASP A 273 10.65 -7.75 -7.70
CA ASP A 273 9.94 -8.79 -8.45
C ASP A 273 9.22 -9.75 -7.50
N GLY A 274 8.41 -10.66 -8.06
CA GLY A 274 7.70 -11.69 -7.27
C GLY A 274 8.61 -12.50 -6.34
N ASP A 275 9.84 -12.80 -6.75
CA ASP A 275 10.83 -13.49 -5.91
C ASP A 275 11.44 -12.60 -4.83
N GLY A 276 11.67 -11.33 -5.14
CA GLY A 276 12.11 -10.33 -4.16
C GLY A 276 11.08 -10.12 -3.05
N VAL A 277 9.80 -10.06 -3.41
CA VAL A 277 8.69 -9.96 -2.45
C VAL A 277 8.62 -11.20 -1.55
N ARG A 278 8.83 -12.40 -2.12
CA ARG A 278 8.91 -13.65 -1.33
C ARG A 278 10.09 -13.64 -0.37
N TRP A 279 11.24 -13.11 -0.77
CA TRP A 279 12.39 -12.95 0.11
C TRP A 279 12.07 -12.01 1.28
N VAL A 280 11.45 -10.84 1.03
CA VAL A 280 11.06 -9.90 2.09
C VAL A 280 10.07 -10.54 3.07
N GLY A 281 9.11 -11.33 2.57
CA GLY A 281 8.19 -12.08 3.44
C GLY A 281 8.85 -13.19 4.24
N GLY A 282 10.01 -13.68 3.80
CA GLY A 282 10.74 -14.79 4.43
C GLY A 282 11.63 -14.34 5.58
N ILE A 283 11.72 -13.03 5.82
CA ILE A 283 12.45 -12.46 6.95
C ILE A 283 11.68 -12.76 8.24
N GLU A 284 12.10 -13.82 8.92
CA GLU A 284 11.60 -14.18 10.25
C GLU A 284 11.97 -13.10 11.27
N GLY A 285 11.05 -12.72 12.15
CA GLY A 285 11.31 -11.76 13.23
C GLY A 285 11.35 -10.28 12.83
N GLY A 286 11.02 -9.93 11.57
CA GLY A 286 10.90 -8.53 11.13
C GLY A 286 12.20 -7.72 11.33
N LEU A 287 12.09 -6.53 11.92
CA LEU A 287 13.23 -5.64 12.18
C LEU A 287 14.23 -6.26 13.17
N ASP A 288 13.77 -7.03 14.15
CA ASP A 288 14.64 -7.71 15.10
C ASP A 288 15.36 -8.89 14.45
N GLY A 289 14.73 -9.55 13.47
CA GLY A 289 15.39 -10.54 12.61
C GLY A 289 16.49 -9.93 11.75
N LEU A 290 16.25 -8.76 11.14
CA LEU A 290 17.27 -8.02 10.40
C LEU A 290 18.42 -7.54 11.30
N ARG A 291 18.10 -7.05 12.50
CA ARG A 291 19.11 -6.67 13.50
C ARG A 291 19.93 -7.87 13.93
N ALA A 292 19.30 -9.01 14.19
CA ALA A 292 19.99 -10.26 14.52
C ALA A 292 20.86 -10.74 13.35
N SER A 293 20.38 -10.65 12.11
CA SER A 293 21.17 -10.98 10.91
C SER A 293 22.36 -10.04 10.75
N LEU A 294 22.19 -8.73 10.98
CA LEU A 294 23.28 -7.76 10.94
C LEU A 294 24.31 -8.02 12.03
N VAL A 295 23.86 -8.26 13.27
CA VAL A 295 24.71 -8.63 14.40
C VAL A 295 25.45 -9.94 14.11
N GLY A 296 24.76 -10.93 13.52
CA GLY A 296 25.36 -12.20 13.11
C GLY A 296 26.40 -12.03 12.00
N MET A 297 26.16 -11.18 11.00
CA MET A 297 27.16 -10.86 9.96
C MET A 297 28.37 -10.13 10.56
N LEU A 298 28.15 -9.17 11.45
CA LEU A 298 29.21 -8.45 12.17
C LEU A 298 30.03 -9.40 13.06
N GLN A 299 29.37 -10.27 13.82
CA GLN A 299 30.03 -11.28 14.65
C GLN A 299 30.76 -12.32 13.79
N GLY A 300 30.20 -12.71 12.64
CA GLY A 300 30.80 -13.65 11.69
C GLY A 300 32.08 -13.11 11.07
N VAL A 301 32.15 -11.81 10.74
CA VAL A 301 33.39 -11.17 10.30
C VAL A 301 34.44 -11.16 11.41
N GLY A 302 34.03 -10.89 12.66
CA GLY A 302 34.91 -10.98 13.83
C GLY A 302 35.46 -12.39 14.07
N MET A 303 34.58 -13.40 14.04
CA MET A 303 34.95 -14.81 14.19
C MET A 303 35.81 -15.32 13.03
N GLY A 304 35.57 -14.84 11.81
CA GLY A 304 36.38 -15.15 10.63
C GLY A 304 37.82 -14.63 10.75
N LEU A 305 37.99 -13.41 11.28
CA LEU A 305 39.31 -12.84 11.54
C LEU A 305 40.05 -13.60 12.64
N THR A 306 39.39 -13.91 13.76
CA THR A 306 40.00 -14.71 14.82
C THR A 306 40.30 -16.14 14.35
N GLY A 307 39.43 -16.74 13.54
CA GLY A 307 39.64 -18.04 12.93
C GLY A 307 40.84 -18.05 11.98
N ALA A 308 41.02 -17.00 11.17
CA ALA A 308 42.20 -16.84 10.33
C ALA A 308 43.50 -16.71 11.18
N LEU A 309 43.49 -15.88 12.21
CA LEU A 309 44.63 -15.74 13.14
C LEU A 309 44.92 -17.01 13.96
N GLU A 310 43.90 -17.79 14.32
CA GLU A 310 44.05 -19.05 15.05
C GLU A 310 44.43 -20.22 14.13
N SER A 311 44.12 -20.13 12.83
CA SER A 311 44.47 -21.16 11.85
C SER A 311 45.96 -21.27 11.60
N ALA A 312 46.71 -20.16 11.64
CA ALA A 312 48.15 -20.16 11.45
C ALA A 312 48.89 -21.03 12.51
N PRO A 313 48.67 -20.83 13.83
CA PRO A 313 49.31 -21.69 14.84
C PRO A 313 48.79 -23.12 14.83
N LYS A 314 47.49 -23.33 14.54
CA LYS A 314 46.92 -24.69 14.41
C LYS A 314 47.56 -25.46 13.26
N ASN A 315 47.79 -24.82 12.12
CA ASN A 315 48.44 -25.45 10.97
C ASN A 315 49.89 -25.83 11.26
N VAL A 316 50.63 -24.98 11.98
CA VAL A 316 51.99 -25.33 12.44
C VAL A 316 51.96 -26.49 13.43
N TRP A 317 50.99 -26.49 14.36
CA TRP A 317 50.81 -27.59 15.30
C TRP A 317 50.47 -28.91 14.59
N PHE A 318 49.54 -28.90 13.63
CA PHE A 318 49.20 -30.08 12.82
C PHE A 318 50.38 -30.56 11.97
N ALA A 319 51.23 -29.67 11.46
CA ALA A 319 52.43 -30.05 10.74
C ALA A 319 53.47 -30.71 11.66
N LEU A 320 53.66 -30.19 12.87
CA LEU A 320 54.56 -30.79 13.87
C LEU A 320 54.05 -32.13 14.38
N GLU A 321 52.75 -32.24 14.66
CA GLU A 321 52.13 -33.50 15.09
C GLU A 321 52.11 -34.54 13.96
N GLY A 322 51.90 -34.10 12.71
CA GLY A 322 52.02 -34.97 11.54
C GLY A 322 53.45 -35.52 11.38
N ARG A 323 54.47 -34.69 11.57
CA ARG A 323 55.87 -35.14 11.57
C ARG A 323 56.18 -36.06 12.75
N ARG A 324 55.60 -35.79 13.92
CA ARG A 324 55.73 -36.66 15.09
C ARG A 324 55.13 -38.04 14.83
N MET A 325 53.91 -38.11 14.28
CA MET A 325 53.28 -39.39 13.92
C MET A 325 54.09 -40.16 12.88
N GLN A 326 54.66 -39.48 11.87
CA GLN A 326 55.54 -40.11 10.88
C GLN A 326 56.79 -40.74 11.54
N LEU A 327 57.43 -40.04 12.48
CA LEU A 327 58.58 -40.58 13.21
C LEU A 327 58.19 -41.72 14.17
N GLU A 328 57.01 -41.64 14.79
CA GLU A 328 56.49 -42.73 15.62
C GLU A 328 56.13 -43.98 14.78
N ASP A 329 55.70 -43.81 13.53
CA ASP A 329 55.44 -44.91 12.61
C ASP A 329 56.72 -45.48 11.98
N GLU A 330 57.70 -44.64 11.64
CA GLU A 330 59.04 -45.04 11.18
C GLU A 330 59.78 -45.84 12.26
N SER A 331 59.79 -45.36 13.51
CA SER A 331 60.41 -46.08 14.63
C SER A 331 59.72 -47.40 14.99
N LYS A 332 58.39 -47.50 14.78
CA LYS A 332 57.64 -48.78 14.87
C LYS A 332 57.87 -49.70 13.67
N GLY A 333 58.31 -49.16 12.55
CA GLY A 333 58.74 -49.91 11.36
C GLY A 333 60.12 -50.54 11.57
N GLU A 334 61.09 -49.77 12.05
CA GLU A 334 62.46 -50.22 12.36
C GLU A 334 62.48 -51.32 13.44
N THR A 335 61.67 -51.19 14.50
CA THR A 335 61.55 -52.25 15.54
C THR A 335 60.89 -53.54 15.04
N LYS A 336 60.19 -53.52 13.90
CA LYS A 336 59.63 -54.74 13.27
C LYS A 336 60.59 -55.39 12.28
N GLU A 337 61.56 -54.66 11.76
CA GLU A 337 62.63 -55.20 10.92
C GLU A 337 63.76 -55.82 11.77
N GLU A 338 64.11 -55.20 12.91
CA GLU A 338 65.07 -55.78 13.88
C GLU A 338 64.55 -57.06 14.58
N ALA A 339 63.25 -57.32 14.58
CA ALA A 339 62.66 -58.55 15.12
C ALA A 339 62.57 -59.70 14.09
N LYS A 340 63.08 -59.50 12.86
CA LYS A 340 63.05 -60.47 11.76
C LYS A 340 64.43 -60.91 11.25
N GLU A 341 65.51 -60.38 11.80
CA GLU A 341 66.86 -60.98 11.71
C GLU A 341 67.16 -61.84 12.94
#